data_AF-A0A0N1NXN9-F1
#
_entry.id   AF-A0A0N1NXN9-F1
#
_cell.length_a   1.000
_cell.length_b   1.000
_cell.length_c   1.000
_cell.angle_alpha   90.00
_cell.angle_beta   90.00
_cell.angle_gamma   90.00
#
_symmetry.space_group_name_H-M   'P 1'
#
loop_
_entity.id
_entity.type
_entity.pdbx_description
1 polymer ?
#
loop_
_entity_poly.entity_id
_entity_poly.type
_entity_poly.pdbx_seq_one_letter_code
_entity_poly.pdbx_strand_id
1 'polypeptide(L)'
;MPPETRTITAHYTSPTASHKFSIPVTAPGTNTSTAERTRYLGEFLTEKMEEDKAREAGSKNTKKEEEEREEENYGEEQAEDED
;
A
#
# COMPACT_ATOMS: atom_id res chain seq x y z
N MET A 1 -12.24 -30.67 5.83
CA MET A 1 -13.15 -29.69 6.48
C MET A 1 -13.18 -28.44 5.62
N PRO A 2 -14.35 -27.83 5.38
CA PRO A 2 -14.43 -26.54 4.71
C PRO A 2 -13.75 -25.44 5.56
N PRO A 3 -13.19 -24.39 4.94
CA PRO A 3 -12.60 -23.29 5.68
C PRO A 3 -13.67 -22.53 6.47
N GLU A 4 -13.43 -22.29 7.76
CA GLU A 4 -14.33 -21.48 8.58
C GLU A 4 -14.13 -20.00 8.28
N THR A 5 -15.16 -19.33 7.77
CA THR A 5 -15.15 -17.87 7.64
C THR A 5 -15.55 -17.23 8.96
N ARG A 6 -14.68 -16.43 9.53
CA ARG A 6 -14.94 -15.59 10.71
C ARG A 6 -15.07 -14.14 10.27
N THR A 7 -15.70 -13.28 11.05
CA THR A 7 -15.81 -11.85 10.72
C THR A 7 -15.20 -11.02 11.83
N ILE A 8 -14.21 -10.20 11.48
CA ILE A 8 -13.60 -9.24 12.40
C ILE A 8 -14.34 -7.91 12.24
N THR A 9 -14.83 -7.38 13.34
CA THR A 9 -15.56 -6.11 13.36
C THR A 9 -14.78 -5.09 14.17
N ALA A 10 -14.49 -3.94 13.56
CA ALA A 10 -13.89 -2.80 14.25
C ALA A 10 -14.91 -1.66 14.33
N HIS A 11 -15.06 -1.09 15.53
CA HIS A 11 -15.92 0.06 15.79
C HIS A 11 -15.06 1.28 16.05
N TYR A 12 -15.27 2.33 15.26
CA TYR A 12 -14.67 3.63 15.46
C TYR A 12 -15.76 4.62 15.87
N THR A 13 -15.49 5.38 16.93
CA THR A 13 -16.39 6.41 17.45
C THR A 13 -15.59 7.69 17.66
N SER A 14 -16.06 8.77 17.04
CA SER A 14 -15.62 10.14 17.26
C SER A 14 -16.80 10.97 17.76
N PRO A 15 -16.57 12.20 18.28
CA PRO A 15 -17.66 13.08 18.74
C PRO A 15 -18.69 13.41 17.65
N THR A 16 -18.29 13.31 16.38
CA THR A 16 -19.10 13.73 15.23
C THR A 16 -19.64 12.55 14.43
N ALA A 17 -19.05 11.36 14.56
CA ALA A 17 -19.43 10.20 13.76
C ALA A 17 -19.10 8.87 14.42
N SER A 18 -19.80 7.83 13.98
CA SER A 18 -19.44 6.45 14.29
C SER A 18 -19.39 5.62 13.02
N HIS A 19 -18.33 4.83 12.89
CA HIS A 19 -18.10 3.94 11.76
C HIS A 19 -17.86 2.51 12.23
N LYS A 20 -18.38 1.57 11.45
CA LYS A 20 -18.22 0.14 11.69
C LYS A 20 -17.59 -0.48 10.45
N PHE A 21 -16.44 -1.10 10.63
CA PHE A 21 -15.73 -1.86 9.61
C PHE A 21 -15.96 -3.34 9.88
N SER A 22 -16.29 -4.11 8.85
CA SER A 22 -16.53 -5.56 8.97
C SER A 22 -15.79 -6.27 7.85
N ILE A 23 -14.82 -7.10 8.24
CA ILE A 23 -13.91 -7.78 7.33
C ILE A 23 -14.11 -9.28 7.53
N PRO A 24 -14.57 -10.03 6.51
CA PRO A 24 -14.56 -11.48 6.56
C PRO A 24 -13.10 -11.96 6.52
N VAL A 25 -12.74 -12.81 7.47
CA VAL A 25 -11.43 -13.45 7.58
C VAL A 25 -11.62 -14.95 7.52
N THR A 26 -11.05 -15.57 6.51
CA THR A 26 -10.99 -17.02 6.40
C THR A 26 -9.97 -17.53 7.40
N ALA A 27 -10.41 -18.31 8.40
CA ALA A 27 -9.49 -18.88 9.36
C ALA A 27 -8.61 -19.93 8.63
N PRO A 28 -7.28 -19.88 8.79
CA PRO A 28 -6.45 -21.00 8.38
C PRO A 28 -6.88 -22.23 9.17
N GLY A 29 -7.17 -23.33 8.48
CA GLY A 29 -7.58 -24.59 9.12
C GLY A 29 -6.60 -24.97 10.23
N THR A 30 -7.09 -25.56 11.32
CA THR A 30 -6.39 -25.72 12.62
C THR A 30 -5.07 -26.51 12.59
N ASN A 31 -4.58 -26.93 11.41
CA ASN A 31 -3.35 -27.69 11.20
C ASN A 31 -2.38 -27.01 10.23
N THR A 32 -2.35 -25.68 10.11
CA THR A 32 -1.37 -25.06 9.21
C THR A 32 0.04 -25.20 9.76
N SER A 33 0.88 -25.96 9.05
CA SER A 33 2.32 -26.00 9.27
C SER A 33 2.90 -24.59 9.22
N THR A 34 4.02 -24.33 9.91
CA THR A 34 4.76 -23.06 9.80
C THR A 34 5.02 -22.67 8.35
N ALA A 35 5.32 -23.66 7.49
CA ALA A 35 5.52 -23.45 6.05
C ALA A 35 4.29 -22.87 5.34
N GLU A 36 3.09 -23.34 5.71
CA GLU A 36 1.84 -22.86 5.11
C GLU A 36 1.50 -21.44 5.60
N ARG A 37 1.82 -21.12 6.85
CA ARG A 37 1.68 -19.75 7.39
C ARG A 37 2.63 -18.78 6.71
N THR A 38 3.88 -19.18 6.50
CA THR A 38 4.87 -18.37 5.78
C THR A 38 4.43 -18.13 4.33
N ARG A 39 3.89 -19.15 3.66
CA ARG A 39 3.35 -19.00 2.30
C ARG A 39 2.17 -18.03 2.26
N TYR A 40 1.19 -18.20 3.15
CA TYR A 40 0.03 -17.32 3.23
C TYR A 40 0.42 -15.85 3.45
N LEU A 41 1.35 -15.60 4.38
CA LEU A 41 1.84 -14.25 4.64
C LEU A 41 2.58 -13.67 3.44
N GLY A 42 3.37 -14.48 2.73
CA GLY A 42 4.05 -14.07 1.50
C GLY A 42 3.06 -13.64 0.42
N GLU A 43 2.06 -14.48 0.13
CA GLU A 43 1.01 -14.20 -0.87
C GLU A 43 0.23 -12.92 -0.52
N PHE A 44 -0.17 -12.75 0.73
CA PHE A 44 -0.89 -11.57 1.19
C PHE A 44 -0.06 -10.28 1.07
N LEU A 45 1.21 -10.32 1.43
CA LEU A 45 2.09 -9.15 1.31
C LEU A 45 2.36 -8.78 -0.15
N THR A 46 2.49 -9.76 -1.04
CA THR A 46 2.62 -9.52 -2.48
C THR A 46 1.39 -8.80 -3.03
N GLU A 47 0.19 -9.29 -2.72
CA GLU A 47 -1.06 -8.65 -3.15
C GLU A 47 -1.16 -7.20 -2.64
N LYS A 48 -0.79 -6.96 -1.37
CA LYS A 48 -0.81 -5.60 -0.79
C LYS A 48 0.22 -4.67 -1.42
N MET A 49 1.42 -5.16 -1.72
CA MET A 49 2.43 -4.37 -2.43
C MET A 49 1.99 -4.03 -3.85
N GLU A 50 1.30 -4.94 -4.54
CA GLU A 50 0.74 -4.66 -5.87
C GLU A 50 -0.38 -3.62 -5.81
N GLU A 51 -1.26 -3.69 -4.81
CA GLU A 51 -2.29 -2.69 -4.56
C GLU A 51 -1.67 -1.31 -4.28
N ASP A 52 -0.67 -1.24 -3.40
CA ASP A 52 0.03 0.01 -3.09
C ASP A 52 0.80 0.53 -4.30
N LYS A 53 1.45 -0.33 -5.09
CA LYS A 53 2.13 0.05 -6.33
C LYS A 53 1.15 0.59 -7.37
N ALA A 54 -0.04 0.02 -7.49
CA ALA A 54 -1.08 0.55 -8.38
C ALA A 54 -1.59 1.92 -7.90
N ARG A 55 -1.73 2.09 -6.58
CA ARG A 55 -2.11 3.37 -5.97
C ARG A 55 -1.04 4.45 -6.19
N GLU A 56 0.23 4.09 -6.09
CA GLU A 56 1.36 4.98 -6.40
C GLU A 56 1.53 5.24 -7.90
N ALA A 57 1.26 4.27 -8.77
CA ALA A 57 1.31 4.45 -10.21
C ALA A 57 0.30 5.49 -10.69
N GLY A 58 -0.87 5.59 -10.06
CA GLY A 58 -1.81 6.70 -10.27
C GLY A 58 -1.25 8.08 -9.90
N SER A 59 -0.26 8.13 -8.99
CA SER A 59 0.46 9.34 -8.59
C SER A 59 1.73 9.60 -9.43
N LYS A 60 2.14 8.68 -10.31
CA LYS A 60 3.35 8.83 -11.14
C LYS A 60 3.16 9.76 -12.33
N ASN A 61 1.94 9.91 -12.85
CA ASN A 61 1.68 10.86 -13.93
C ASN A 61 1.95 12.31 -13.50
N THR A 62 1.58 12.69 -12.28
CA THR A 62 1.90 14.02 -11.73
C THR A 62 3.36 14.15 -11.32
N LYS A 63 3.98 13.08 -10.80
CA LYS A 63 5.38 13.12 -10.36
C LYS A 63 6.38 13.25 -11.52
N LYS A 64 6.09 12.64 -12.67
CA LYS A 64 6.96 12.73 -13.86
C LYS A 64 6.97 14.15 -14.44
N GLU A 65 5.81 14.81 -14.52
CA GLU A 65 5.72 16.20 -15.00
C GLU A 65 6.37 17.22 -14.05
N GLU A 66 6.49 16.88 -12.77
CA GLU A 66 7.16 17.69 -11.75
C GLU A 66 8.68 17.51 -11.79
N GLU A 67 9.15 16.26 -11.92
CA GLU A 67 10.58 15.92 -12.04
C GLU A 67 11.20 16.46 -13.35
N GLU A 68 10.47 16.38 -14.48
CA GLU A 68 10.91 16.93 -15.77
C GLU A 68 10.97 18.46 -15.75
N ARG A 69 10.06 19.12 -15.00
CA ARG A 69 10.10 20.58 -14.78
C ARG A 69 11.25 21.00 -13.86
N GLU A 70 11.62 20.20 -12.86
CA GLU A 70 12.77 20.48 -11.99
C GLU A 70 14.10 20.32 -12.72
N GLU A 71 14.23 19.34 -13.62
CA GLU A 71 15.43 19.15 -14.47
C GLU A 71 15.66 20.32 -15.44
N GLU A 72 14.59 20.87 -16.04
CA GLU A 72 14.68 22.04 -16.92
C GLU A 72 15.18 23.31 -16.19
N ASN A 73 14.99 23.39 -14.88
CA ASN A 73 15.38 24.56 -14.07
C ASN A 73 16.83 24.47 -13.53
N TYR A 74 17.49 23.31 -13.65
CA TYR A 74 18.84 23.07 -13.12
C TYR A 74 19.94 23.06 -14.20
N GLY A 75 19.61 23.44 -15.45
CA GLY A 75 20.48 23.29 -16.63
C GLY A 75 21.36 24.47 -17.04
N GLU A 76 21.33 25.60 -16.33
CA GLU A 76 22.21 26.76 -16.60
C GLU A 76 22.96 27.16 -15.33
N GLU A 77 24.05 26.45 -15.01
CA GLU A 77 25.13 27.12 -14.27
C GLU A 77 25.70 28.18 -15.22
N GLN A 78 25.28 29.44 -15.08
CA GLN A 78 26.09 30.54 -15.56
C GLN A 78 27.42 30.41 -14.82
N ALA A 79 28.47 30.05 -15.55
CA ALA A 79 29.83 30.21 -15.07
C ALA A 79 29.93 31.68 -14.62
N GLU A 80 30.00 31.90 -13.30
CA GLU A 80 30.40 33.18 -12.77
C GLU A 80 31.84 33.37 -13.24
N ASP A 81 32.03 34.16 -14.30
CA ASP A 81 33.35 34.61 -14.73
C ASP A 81 34.01 35.31 -13.53
N GLU A 82 35.08 34.70 -13.05
CA GLU A 82 35.92 35.13 -11.93
C GLU A 82 36.73 36.38 -12.38
N ASP A 83 36.39 37.57 -11.86
CA ASP A 83 37.15 38.83 -12.02
C ASP A 83 38.04 39.10 -10.78
#